data_AF-A0A833DJV4-F1
#
_entry.id   AF-A0A833DJV4-F1
#
_cell.length_a   1.000
_cell.length_b   1.000
_cell.length_c   1.000
_cell.angle_alpha   90.00
_cell.angle_beta   90.00
_cell.angle_gamma   90.00
#
_symmetry.space_group_name_H-M   'P 1'
#
loop_
_entity.id
_entity.type
_entity.pdbx_description
1 polymer ?
#
loop_
_entity_poly.entity_id
_entity_poly.type
_entity_poly.pdbx_seq_one_letter_code
_entity_poly.pdbx_strand_id
1 'polypeptide(L)'
;MTEEKIIEIMEGTTKILVTEKSIKEKVPPKEPVFFNPVAKLNRDFSILAYSAFWKNFDKPKIFLDGLTGVGARSLRVANEISNAEKVIANDVNSKALTITQNSAKLNKISNLEVSENEACRFFSLFSKKGDRGSIVDIDPFGSPTKYFDCAIRATMHSGLLSITATDLQVLHGLAKKACQRKYYGVPIKTEYSNEIAIRLILGCLNFVAGRLDIQIIPKFVENDMHYYRVYAKILTKKDQDDNLGYISHCFHCGNRVVGKEITENCIICENKLHSAGPLWIGQLFDKKFIISMMEEIPKFVVDSKCEKILEKCELEAEMPVTYYTLDDVASKMKRSPFKIKNVIKKLQDAGFIASPTSLNPTGFRTDCDIDNIKKIFEN
;
A
#
# COMPACT_ATOMS: atom_id res chain seq x y z
N MET A 1 -4.99 38.05 -11.67
CA MET A 1 -4.87 36.58 -11.57
C MET A 1 -6.21 36.02 -11.99
N THR A 2 -6.29 35.27 -13.08
CA THR A 2 -7.52 34.60 -13.49
C THR A 2 -7.91 33.59 -12.43
N GLU A 3 -9.12 33.69 -11.87
CA GLU A 3 -9.64 32.69 -10.94
C GLU A 3 -9.65 31.33 -11.63
N GLU A 4 -9.05 30.33 -10.97
CA GLU A 4 -8.93 29.00 -11.55
C GLU A 4 -10.30 28.32 -11.56
N LYS A 5 -10.76 27.90 -12.74
CA LYS A 5 -12.09 27.32 -12.93
C LYS A 5 -12.22 26.00 -12.14
N ILE A 6 -13.18 25.95 -11.24
CA ILE A 6 -13.58 24.74 -10.51
C ILE A 6 -14.66 24.00 -11.31
N ILE A 7 -14.56 22.68 -11.37
CA ILE A 7 -15.52 21.79 -12.03
C ILE A 7 -15.96 20.67 -11.07
N GLU A 8 -17.16 20.13 -11.30
CA GLU A 8 -17.68 18.95 -10.61
C GLU A 8 -17.26 17.69 -11.38
N ILE A 9 -16.75 16.69 -10.67
CA ILE A 9 -16.54 15.33 -11.15
C ILE A 9 -17.30 14.35 -10.26
N MET A 10 -17.50 13.13 -10.76
CA MET A 10 -18.07 12.02 -9.98
C MET A 10 -17.02 10.93 -9.81
N GLU A 11 -16.73 10.55 -8.57
CA GLU A 11 -15.91 9.39 -8.25
C GLU A 11 -16.67 8.49 -7.27
N GLY A 12 -16.87 7.22 -7.65
CA GLY A 12 -17.84 6.37 -6.96
C GLY A 12 -19.25 6.95 -7.10
N THR A 13 -19.91 7.18 -5.98
CA THR A 13 -21.20 7.90 -5.92
C THR A 13 -21.05 9.31 -5.36
N THR A 14 -19.82 9.82 -5.27
CA THR A 14 -19.49 11.07 -4.59
C THR A 14 -19.14 12.16 -5.60
N LYS A 15 -19.80 13.30 -5.48
CA LYS A 15 -19.50 14.51 -6.25
C LYS A 15 -18.31 15.23 -5.64
N ILE A 16 -17.29 15.53 -6.43
CA ILE A 16 -16.07 16.18 -5.94
C ILE A 16 -15.81 17.42 -6.79
N LEU A 17 -15.57 18.55 -6.14
CA LEU A 17 -15.11 19.75 -6.81
C LEU A 17 -13.58 19.70 -6.95
N VAL A 18 -13.10 19.97 -8.16
CA VAL A 18 -11.67 19.97 -8.49
C VAL A 18 -11.32 21.13 -9.41
N THR A 19 -10.04 21.49 -9.51
CA THR A 19 -9.62 22.45 -10.54
C THR A 19 -9.69 21.80 -11.92
N GLU A 20 -10.16 22.54 -12.93
CA GLU A 20 -10.27 22.03 -14.30
C GLU A 20 -8.92 21.53 -14.84
N LYS A 21 -7.82 22.18 -14.45
CA LYS A 21 -6.46 21.77 -14.81
C LYS A 21 -6.08 20.40 -14.26
N SER A 22 -6.57 20.01 -13.08
CA SER A 22 -6.31 18.68 -12.51
C SER A 22 -6.83 17.54 -13.39
N ILE A 23 -7.78 17.82 -14.29
CA ILE A 23 -8.34 16.85 -15.23
C ILE A 23 -7.68 16.95 -16.61
N LYS A 24 -7.37 18.17 -17.07
CA LYS A 24 -6.83 18.39 -18.42
C LYS A 24 -5.32 18.16 -18.52
N GLU A 25 -4.58 18.40 -17.45
CA GLU A 25 -3.12 18.31 -17.47
C GLU A 25 -2.62 16.90 -17.17
N LYS A 26 -1.58 16.47 -17.90
CA LYS A 26 -0.97 15.14 -17.71
C LYS A 26 -0.32 14.99 -16.33
N VAL A 27 0.24 16.08 -15.80
CA VAL A 27 0.77 16.16 -14.44
C VAL A 27 -0.08 17.20 -13.72
N PRO A 28 -0.96 16.80 -12.79
CA PRO A 28 -1.84 17.73 -12.12
C PRO A 28 -1.04 18.80 -11.35
N PRO A 29 -1.47 20.08 -11.43
CA PRO A 29 -0.79 21.15 -10.72
C PRO A 29 -0.97 20.99 -9.22
N LYS A 30 0.05 21.40 -8.45
CA LYS A 30 -0.03 21.44 -6.97
C LYS A 30 -0.73 22.69 -6.46
N GLU A 31 -0.70 23.75 -7.26
CA GLU A 31 -1.30 25.04 -6.98
C GLU A 31 -2.47 25.29 -7.92
N PRO A 32 -3.57 25.91 -7.46
CA PRO A 32 -3.82 26.35 -6.09
C PRO A 32 -4.20 25.20 -5.14
N VAL A 33 -4.62 24.06 -5.67
CA VAL A 33 -4.92 22.82 -4.95
C VAL A 33 -4.59 21.62 -5.82
N PHE A 34 -4.21 20.50 -5.20
CA PHE A 34 -3.87 19.28 -5.93
C PHE A 34 -5.03 18.27 -5.95
N PHE A 35 -5.27 17.68 -7.12
CA PHE A 35 -6.08 16.48 -7.27
C PHE A 35 -5.48 15.59 -8.37
N ASN A 36 -5.34 14.29 -8.12
CA ASN A 36 -4.90 13.34 -9.14
C ASN A 36 -6.04 12.37 -9.51
N PRO A 37 -6.58 12.45 -10.74
CA PRO A 37 -7.60 11.50 -11.21
C PRO A 37 -7.05 10.08 -11.37
N VAL A 38 -5.74 9.91 -11.63
CA VAL A 38 -5.11 8.58 -11.76
C VAL A 38 -5.14 7.80 -10.45
N ALA A 39 -5.19 8.49 -9.31
CA ALA A 39 -5.31 7.87 -7.99
C ALA A 39 -6.74 7.37 -7.67
N LYS A 40 -7.66 7.33 -8.65
CA LYS A 40 -9.00 6.76 -8.45
C LYS A 40 -8.94 5.31 -7.95
N LEU A 41 -8.14 4.47 -8.59
CA LEU A 41 -8.04 3.05 -8.24
C LEU A 41 -7.61 2.86 -6.77
N ASN A 42 -6.64 3.67 -6.33
CA ASN A 42 -6.19 3.71 -4.94
C ASN A 42 -7.32 4.06 -3.95
N ARG A 43 -8.14 5.05 -4.30
CA ARG A 43 -9.28 5.46 -3.49
C ARG A 43 -10.39 4.41 -3.50
N ASP A 44 -10.61 3.72 -4.61
CA ASP A 44 -11.54 2.58 -4.67
C ASP A 44 -11.12 1.46 -3.71
N PHE A 45 -9.85 1.05 -3.72
CA PHE A 45 -9.33 0.09 -2.74
C PHE A 45 -9.44 0.60 -1.30
N SER A 46 -9.24 1.89 -1.07
CA SER A 46 -9.42 2.50 0.25
C SER A 46 -10.85 2.31 0.76
N ILE A 47 -11.87 2.59 -0.07
CA ILE A 47 -13.28 2.42 0.31
C ILE A 47 -13.60 0.95 0.63
N LEU A 48 -13.13 0.00 -0.19
CA LEU A 48 -13.30 -1.43 0.06
C LEU A 48 -12.63 -1.86 1.37
N ALA A 49 -11.38 -1.45 1.59
CA ALA A 49 -10.61 -1.78 2.79
C ALA A 49 -11.26 -1.21 4.05
N TYR A 50 -11.70 0.05 4.02
CA TYR A 50 -12.31 0.70 5.17
C TYR A 50 -13.68 0.12 5.50
N SER A 51 -14.52 -0.16 4.48
CA SER A 51 -15.82 -0.80 4.70
C SER A 51 -15.65 -2.21 5.28
N ALA A 52 -14.76 -3.01 4.70
CA ALA A 52 -14.46 -4.36 5.17
C ALA A 52 -13.92 -4.36 6.62
N PHE A 53 -13.04 -3.41 6.94
CA PHE A 53 -12.51 -3.24 8.28
C PHE A 53 -13.63 -2.88 9.27
N TRP A 54 -14.44 -1.87 8.97
CA TRP A 54 -15.50 -1.40 9.87
C TRP A 54 -16.70 -2.34 9.97
N LYS A 55 -16.88 -3.31 9.06
CA LYS A 55 -17.89 -4.37 9.16
C LYS A 55 -17.79 -5.11 10.48
N ASN A 56 -16.57 -5.39 10.94
CA ASN A 56 -16.28 -6.18 12.15
C ASN A 56 -15.50 -5.37 13.22
N PHE A 57 -15.64 -4.04 13.21
CA PHE A 57 -14.96 -3.15 14.15
C PHE A 57 -15.94 -2.53 15.15
N ASP A 58 -15.58 -2.61 16.43
CA ASP A 58 -16.34 -1.97 17.51
C ASP A 58 -16.20 -0.44 17.46
N LYS A 59 -17.24 0.27 17.87
CA LYS A 59 -17.27 1.74 17.86
C LYS A 59 -16.16 2.36 18.77
N PRO A 60 -15.70 3.60 18.48
CA PRO A 60 -16.26 4.54 17.49
C PRO A 60 -15.62 4.43 16.10
N LYS A 61 -16.40 4.74 15.05
CA LYS A 61 -15.97 4.68 13.64
C LYS A 61 -15.51 6.04 13.13
N ILE A 62 -14.34 6.45 13.63
CA ILE A 62 -13.68 7.73 13.34
C ILE A 62 -12.61 7.53 12.26
N PHE A 63 -12.67 8.31 11.18
CA PHE A 63 -11.67 8.39 10.12
C PHE A 63 -10.88 9.70 10.22
N LEU A 64 -9.55 9.59 10.27
CA LEU A 64 -8.64 10.72 10.28
C LEU A 64 -7.82 10.74 8.98
N ASP A 65 -8.01 11.77 8.17
CA ASP A 65 -7.25 11.98 6.94
C ASP A 65 -6.25 13.11 7.15
N GLY A 66 -4.95 12.78 7.22
CA GLY A 66 -3.93 13.75 7.56
C GLY A 66 -3.57 14.74 6.44
N LEU A 67 -3.77 14.34 5.17
CA LEU A 67 -3.35 15.08 3.97
C LEU A 67 -4.42 14.96 2.89
N THR A 68 -5.56 15.60 3.11
CA THR A 68 -6.79 15.32 2.37
C THR A 68 -6.81 15.89 0.95
N GLY A 69 -5.98 16.90 0.65
CA GLY A 69 -6.07 17.67 -0.60
C GLY A 69 -7.47 18.25 -0.77
N VAL A 70 -8.10 17.98 -1.92
CA VAL A 70 -9.50 18.39 -2.19
C VAL A 70 -10.56 17.52 -1.50
N GLY A 71 -10.15 16.64 -0.58
CA GLY A 71 -11.07 15.84 0.22
C GLY A 71 -11.54 14.55 -0.44
N ALA A 72 -10.98 14.16 -1.60
CA ALA A 72 -11.53 13.06 -2.41
C ALA A 72 -11.70 11.75 -1.62
N ARG A 73 -10.74 11.37 -0.78
CA ARG A 73 -10.87 10.17 0.07
C ARG A 73 -11.86 10.39 1.21
N SER A 74 -11.69 11.46 1.98
CA SER A 74 -12.59 11.80 3.09
C SER A 74 -14.06 11.93 2.70
N LEU A 75 -14.35 12.61 1.58
CA LEU A 75 -15.70 12.77 1.04
C LEU A 75 -16.31 11.42 0.68
N ARG A 76 -15.54 10.55 0.01
CA ARG A 76 -16.01 9.21 -0.34
C ARG A 76 -16.25 8.34 0.89
N VAL A 77 -15.37 8.40 1.90
CA VAL A 77 -15.60 7.70 3.18
C VAL A 77 -16.89 8.18 3.85
N ALA A 78 -17.08 9.50 3.93
CA ALA A 78 -18.25 10.08 4.59
C ALA A 78 -19.56 9.83 3.84
N ASN A 79 -19.52 9.79 2.49
CA ASN A 79 -20.70 9.64 1.64
C ASN A 79 -21.06 8.17 1.35
N GLU A 80 -20.06 7.34 1.05
CA GLU A 80 -20.27 5.97 0.56
C GLU A 80 -20.40 4.97 1.71
N ILE A 81 -19.70 5.18 2.82
CA ILE A 81 -19.68 4.25 3.96
C ILE A 81 -20.68 4.70 5.02
N SER A 82 -21.89 4.12 4.98
CA SER A 82 -23.05 4.54 5.77
C SER A 82 -22.89 4.54 7.29
N ASN A 83 -21.92 3.78 7.82
CA ASN A 83 -21.67 3.67 9.26
C ASN A 83 -20.44 4.47 9.74
N ALA A 84 -19.87 5.34 8.91
CA ALA A 84 -18.84 6.29 9.31
C ALA A 84 -19.45 7.31 10.30
N GLU A 85 -18.99 7.32 11.55
CA GLU A 85 -19.55 8.21 12.58
C GLU A 85 -18.97 9.62 12.49
N LYS A 86 -17.67 9.71 12.23
CA LYS A 86 -16.95 10.99 12.13
C LYS A 86 -15.81 10.87 11.15
N VAL A 87 -15.74 11.82 10.23
CA VAL A 87 -14.65 11.96 9.24
C VAL A 87 -14.01 13.32 9.47
N ILE A 88 -12.70 13.36 9.71
CA ILE A 88 -11.96 14.63 9.79
C ILE A 88 -10.94 14.70 8.66
N ALA A 89 -11.16 15.67 7.77
CA ALA A 89 -10.33 15.96 6.60
C ALA A 89 -9.34 17.09 6.94
N ASN A 90 -8.05 16.77 7.02
CA ASN A 90 -7.01 17.74 7.36
C ASN A 90 -6.14 18.12 6.16
N ASP A 91 -5.82 19.40 6.02
CA ASP A 91 -4.81 19.90 5.09
C ASP A 91 -4.21 21.21 5.61
N VAL A 92 -3.01 21.56 5.18
CA VAL A 92 -2.42 22.89 5.45
C VAL A 92 -2.94 23.95 4.49
N ASN A 93 -3.52 23.55 3.36
CA ASN A 93 -4.05 24.44 2.34
C ASN A 93 -5.54 24.73 2.57
N SER A 94 -5.84 25.90 3.13
CA SER A 94 -7.21 26.38 3.37
C SER A 94 -8.11 26.42 2.13
N LYS A 95 -7.55 26.61 0.92
CA LYS A 95 -8.32 26.55 -0.34
C LYS A 95 -8.80 25.13 -0.62
N ALA A 96 -7.96 24.13 -0.35
CA ALA A 96 -8.30 22.72 -0.51
C ALA A 96 -9.40 22.30 0.47
N LEU A 97 -9.34 22.80 1.71
CA LEU A 97 -10.40 22.62 2.71
C LEU A 97 -11.71 23.31 2.33
N THR A 98 -11.65 24.51 1.76
CA THR A 98 -12.84 25.21 1.24
C THR A 98 -13.54 24.39 0.14
N ILE A 99 -12.76 23.84 -0.79
CA ILE A 99 -13.26 22.94 -1.84
C ILE A 99 -13.85 21.65 -1.24
N THR A 100 -13.21 21.08 -0.22
CA THR A 100 -13.70 19.91 0.53
C THR A 100 -15.05 20.20 1.17
N GLN A 101 -15.20 21.32 1.89
CA GLN A 101 -16.46 21.72 2.52
C GLN A 101 -17.58 21.95 1.48
N ASN A 102 -17.27 22.60 0.37
CA ASN A 102 -18.25 22.83 -0.70
C ASN A 102 -18.69 21.51 -1.34
N SER A 103 -17.76 20.57 -1.56
CA SER A 103 -18.08 19.23 -2.02
C SER A 103 -18.93 18.47 -1.01
N ALA A 104 -18.65 18.59 0.30
CA ALA A 104 -19.46 17.97 1.35
C ALA A 104 -20.91 18.48 1.32
N LYS A 105 -21.12 19.80 1.12
CA LYS A 105 -22.45 20.39 0.95
C LYS A 105 -23.19 19.84 -0.27
N LEU A 106 -22.50 19.67 -1.41
CA LEU A 106 -23.11 19.11 -2.63
C LEU A 106 -23.62 17.67 -2.43
N ASN A 107 -22.95 16.89 -1.60
CA ASN A 107 -23.33 15.52 -1.27
C ASN A 107 -24.23 15.43 -0.01
N LYS A 108 -24.57 16.56 0.64
CA LYS A 108 -25.35 16.60 1.88
C LYS A 108 -24.72 15.81 3.04
N ILE A 109 -23.38 15.80 3.10
CA ILE A 109 -22.61 15.11 4.13
C ILE A 109 -22.64 15.93 5.43
N SER A 110 -23.01 15.31 6.55
CA SER A 110 -23.12 15.96 7.87
C SER A 110 -22.09 15.49 8.90
N ASN A 111 -21.42 14.36 8.65
CA ASN A 111 -20.44 13.73 9.53
C ASN A 111 -18.97 14.07 9.18
N LEU A 112 -18.74 15.04 8.29
CA LEU A 112 -17.41 15.48 7.87
C LEU A 112 -17.06 16.85 8.47
N GLU A 113 -15.92 16.90 9.16
CA GLU A 113 -15.28 18.11 9.66
C GLU A 113 -13.97 18.36 8.91
N VAL A 114 -13.56 19.62 8.82
CA VAL A 114 -12.24 19.99 8.28
C VAL A 114 -11.33 20.53 9.37
N SER A 115 -10.02 20.33 9.20
CA SER A 115 -8.98 20.84 10.08
C SER A 115 -7.86 21.47 9.26
N GLU A 116 -7.41 22.67 9.65
CA GLU A 116 -6.26 23.33 9.03
C GLU A 116 -5.04 23.22 9.95
N ASN A 117 -4.29 22.13 9.82
CA ASN A 117 -3.09 21.87 10.61
C ASN A 117 -2.04 21.14 9.77
N GLU A 118 -0.76 21.31 10.14
CA GLU A 118 0.28 20.38 9.70
C GLU A 118 -0.08 18.96 10.17
N ALA A 119 0.19 17.92 9.35
CA ALA A 119 -0.34 16.58 9.56
C ALA A 119 0.03 15.96 10.93
N CYS A 120 1.26 16.13 11.41
CA CYS A 120 1.62 15.64 12.75
C CYS A 120 1.01 16.49 13.86
N ARG A 121 0.85 17.81 13.66
CA ARG A 121 0.08 18.65 14.59
C ARG A 121 -1.36 18.17 14.68
N PHE A 122 -2.00 17.92 13.54
CA PHE A 122 -3.35 17.35 13.44
C PHE A 122 -3.45 16.02 14.21
N PHE A 123 -2.61 15.03 13.86
CA PHE A 123 -2.63 13.72 14.52
C PHE A 123 -2.39 13.81 16.04
N SER A 124 -1.57 14.77 16.50
CA SER A 124 -1.34 14.98 17.94
C SER A 124 -2.62 15.35 18.70
N LEU A 125 -3.59 16.02 18.06
CA LEU A 125 -4.89 16.36 18.66
C LEU A 125 -5.71 15.11 18.99
N PHE A 126 -5.49 14.01 18.26
CA PHE A 126 -6.19 12.73 18.42
C PHE A 126 -5.34 11.66 19.11
N SER A 127 -4.26 12.04 19.80
CA SER A 127 -3.36 11.08 20.46
C SER A 127 -3.88 10.55 21.81
N LYS A 128 -4.89 11.23 22.39
CA LYS A 128 -5.50 10.88 23.68
C LYS A 128 -6.45 9.69 23.57
N LYS A 129 -6.52 8.90 24.64
CA LYS A 129 -7.45 7.76 24.73
C LYS A 129 -8.89 8.27 24.63
N GLY A 130 -9.68 7.70 23.72
CA GLY A 130 -11.07 8.09 23.46
C GLY A 130 -11.25 8.89 22.17
N ASP A 131 -10.25 9.68 21.76
CA ASP A 131 -10.34 10.55 20.58
C ASP A 131 -9.67 9.97 19.33
N ARG A 132 -8.85 8.91 19.50
CA ARG A 132 -8.09 8.28 18.43
C ARG A 132 -8.98 7.84 17.25
N GLY A 133 -8.41 7.87 16.05
CA GLY A 133 -9.03 7.35 14.84
C GLY A 133 -9.08 5.82 14.85
N SER A 134 -10.22 5.28 14.45
CA SER A 134 -10.35 3.84 14.14
C SER A 134 -9.70 3.49 12.82
N ILE A 135 -9.67 4.46 11.90
CA ILE A 135 -8.90 4.42 10.67
C ILE A 135 -8.14 5.75 10.58
N VAL A 136 -6.84 5.68 10.31
CA VAL A 136 -5.97 6.83 10.11
C VAL A 136 -5.29 6.68 8.76
N ASP A 137 -5.29 7.74 7.96
CA ASP A 137 -4.74 7.74 6.62
C ASP A 137 -3.63 8.78 6.44
N ILE A 138 -2.53 8.34 5.82
CA ILE A 138 -1.39 9.18 5.43
C ILE A 138 -1.16 9.03 3.93
N ASP A 139 -1.44 10.09 3.16
CA ASP A 139 -1.27 10.07 1.70
C ASP A 139 -0.49 11.30 1.19
N PRO A 140 0.84 11.34 1.41
CA PRO A 140 1.63 12.50 1.10
C PRO A 140 2.26 12.44 -0.29
N PHE A 141 2.76 13.59 -0.75
CA PHE A 141 3.76 13.63 -1.81
C PHE A 141 5.10 13.10 -1.31
N GLY A 142 5.62 12.07 -1.97
CA GLY A 142 6.88 11.43 -1.68
C GLY A 142 6.80 10.40 -0.54
N SER A 143 7.69 10.55 0.45
CA SER A 143 7.85 9.60 1.54
C SER A 143 6.85 9.88 2.67
N PRO A 144 6.16 8.86 3.21
CA PRO A 144 5.29 9.00 4.36
C PRO A 144 6.02 8.87 5.72
N THR A 145 7.29 8.47 5.71
CA THR A 145 7.99 8.02 6.94
C THR A 145 8.07 9.07 8.05
N LYS A 146 8.06 10.37 7.69
CA LYS A 146 8.05 11.47 8.65
C LYS A 146 6.75 11.58 9.48
N TYR A 147 5.67 10.93 9.05
CA TYR A 147 4.37 10.96 9.73
C TYR A 147 4.08 9.69 10.55
N PHE A 148 4.95 8.67 10.51
CA PHE A 148 4.67 7.37 11.11
C PHE A 148 4.41 7.45 12.62
N ASP A 149 5.27 8.11 13.39
CA ASP A 149 5.12 8.20 14.86
C ASP A 149 3.80 8.89 15.23
N CYS A 150 3.52 10.06 14.65
CA CYS A 150 2.34 10.84 14.98
C CYS A 150 1.04 10.13 14.54
N ALA A 151 1.02 9.48 13.38
CA ALA A 151 -0.13 8.72 12.92
C ALA A 151 -0.39 7.45 13.76
N ILE A 152 0.66 6.69 14.11
CA ILE A 152 0.52 5.52 15.01
C ILE A 152 -0.12 5.93 16.34
N ARG A 153 0.30 7.07 16.92
CA ARG A 153 -0.28 7.57 18.17
C ARG A 153 -1.73 8.02 18.03
N ALA A 154 -2.14 8.47 16.84
CA ALA A 154 -3.51 8.84 16.52
C ALA A 154 -4.39 7.64 16.19
N THR A 155 -3.83 6.46 15.88
CA THR A 155 -4.58 5.23 15.65
C THR A 155 -4.92 4.54 16.98
N MET A 156 -6.18 4.16 17.17
CA MET A 156 -6.59 3.44 18.36
C MET A 156 -6.11 1.99 18.38
N HIS A 157 -6.18 1.34 19.55
CA HIS A 157 -5.95 -0.10 19.65
C HIS A 157 -6.88 -0.86 18.70
N SER A 158 -6.32 -1.82 17.97
CA SER A 158 -7.01 -2.57 16.91
C SER A 158 -7.47 -1.74 15.71
N GLY A 159 -7.16 -0.43 15.65
CA GLY A 159 -7.45 0.44 14.52
C GLY A 159 -6.61 0.11 13.28
N LEU A 160 -7.01 0.67 12.14
CA LEU A 160 -6.31 0.54 10.86
C LEU A 160 -5.50 1.81 10.56
N LEU A 161 -4.26 1.63 10.10
CA LEU A 161 -3.41 2.69 9.58
C LEU A 161 -3.15 2.42 8.10
N SER A 162 -3.54 3.35 7.22
CA SER A 162 -3.24 3.31 5.79
C SER A 162 -2.19 4.34 5.41
N ILE A 163 -1.25 3.91 4.55
CA ILE A 163 -0.04 4.67 4.25
C ILE A 163 0.23 4.57 2.75
N THR A 164 0.35 5.71 2.08
CA THR A 164 0.84 5.78 0.69
C THR A 164 2.29 6.27 0.65
N ALA A 165 3.11 5.68 -0.21
CA ALA A 165 4.40 6.21 -0.62
C ALA A 165 4.43 6.43 -2.14
N THR A 166 4.87 7.60 -2.58
CA THR A 166 4.97 7.98 -4.01
C THR A 166 6.41 8.25 -4.45
N ASP A 167 7.41 8.12 -3.57
CA ASP A 167 8.83 8.26 -3.93
C ASP A 167 9.47 6.97 -4.47
N LEU A 168 8.84 6.40 -5.50
CA LEU A 168 9.22 5.12 -6.13
C LEU A 168 10.70 5.03 -6.50
N GLN A 169 11.28 6.10 -7.04
CA GLN A 169 12.70 6.13 -7.42
C GLN A 169 13.64 5.87 -6.23
N VAL A 170 13.27 6.35 -5.04
CA VAL A 170 14.03 6.11 -3.81
C VAL A 170 13.92 4.64 -3.41
N LEU A 171 12.69 4.12 -3.37
CA LEU A 171 12.39 2.74 -2.97
C LEU A 171 12.94 1.69 -3.95
N HIS A 172 13.04 2.01 -5.24
CA HIS A 172 13.65 1.17 -6.28
C HIS A 172 15.19 1.28 -6.33
N GLY A 173 15.80 2.02 -5.40
CA GLY A 173 17.25 2.07 -5.25
C GLY A 173 18.00 3.01 -6.20
N LEU A 174 17.32 3.83 -7.00
CA LEU A 174 17.98 4.87 -7.81
C LEU A 174 18.69 5.92 -6.93
N ALA A 175 18.17 6.14 -5.71
CA ALA A 175 18.76 6.98 -4.69
C ALA A 175 18.99 6.21 -3.38
N LYS A 176 19.85 5.18 -3.41
CA LYS A 176 20.12 4.27 -2.26
C LYS A 176 20.35 4.97 -0.92
N LYS A 177 21.19 6.01 -0.88
CA LYS A 177 21.45 6.80 0.35
C LYS A 177 20.20 7.52 0.86
N ALA A 178 19.33 7.99 -0.03
CA ALA A 178 18.07 8.61 0.37
C ALA A 178 17.09 7.57 0.93
N CYS A 179 17.07 6.35 0.37
CA CYS A 179 16.25 5.26 0.89
C CYS A 179 16.69 4.87 2.30
N GLN A 180 18.00 4.68 2.51
CA GLN A 180 18.56 4.40 3.84
C GLN A 180 18.21 5.48 4.87
N ARG A 181 18.28 6.77 4.51
CA ARG A 181 17.91 7.86 5.44
C ARG A 181 16.42 7.90 5.76
N LYS A 182 15.56 7.64 4.77
CA LYS A 182 14.10 7.78 4.92
C LYS A 182 13.44 6.56 5.54
N TYR A 183 13.84 5.37 5.08
CA TYR A 183 13.21 4.09 5.37
C TYR A 183 14.07 3.19 6.27
N TYR A 184 15.30 3.60 6.63
CA TYR A 184 16.21 2.83 7.48
C TYR A 184 16.58 1.42 6.96
N GLY A 185 16.29 1.16 5.68
CA GLY A 185 16.64 -0.08 4.99
C GLY A 185 17.36 0.19 3.67
N VAL A 186 18.02 -0.85 3.18
CA VAL A 186 18.78 -0.84 1.94
C VAL A 186 17.93 -1.43 0.82
N PRO A 187 17.68 -0.71 -0.28
CA PRO A 187 17.05 -1.29 -1.47
C PRO A 187 18.10 -1.99 -2.34
N ILE A 188 17.64 -2.99 -3.10
CA ILE A 188 18.35 -3.57 -4.25
C ILE A 188 17.39 -3.58 -5.43
N LYS A 189 17.92 -3.49 -6.66
CA LYS A 189 17.13 -3.48 -7.88
C LYS A 189 17.01 -4.90 -8.42
N THR A 190 15.83 -5.51 -8.28
CA THR A 190 15.49 -6.83 -8.82
C THR A 190 14.15 -6.81 -9.57
N GLU A 191 13.76 -7.91 -10.18
CA GLU A 191 12.45 -8.14 -10.79
C GLU A 191 11.29 -7.99 -9.79
N TYR A 192 11.57 -8.20 -8.49
CA TYR A 192 10.66 -8.02 -7.37
C TYR A 192 10.88 -6.72 -6.56
N SER A 193 11.41 -5.67 -7.20
CA SER A 193 11.63 -4.35 -6.57
C SER A 193 10.36 -3.74 -5.98
N ASN A 194 9.19 -4.01 -6.56
CA ASN A 194 7.90 -3.55 -6.02
C ASN A 194 7.64 -4.14 -4.63
N GLU A 195 7.96 -5.43 -4.45
CA GLU A 195 7.81 -6.09 -3.15
C GLU A 195 8.86 -5.61 -2.14
N ILE A 196 10.12 -5.44 -2.56
CA ILE A 196 11.17 -4.86 -1.70
C ILE A 196 10.73 -3.49 -1.19
N ALA A 197 10.19 -2.64 -2.06
CA ALA A 197 9.70 -1.31 -1.70
C ALA A 197 8.63 -1.36 -0.60
N ILE A 198 7.60 -2.19 -0.78
CA ILE A 198 6.53 -2.38 0.21
C ILE A 198 7.10 -2.90 1.53
N ARG A 199 8.01 -3.87 1.47
CA ARG A 199 8.65 -4.45 2.66
C ARG A 199 9.55 -3.46 3.39
N LEU A 200 10.19 -2.52 2.68
CA LEU A 200 10.95 -1.41 3.30
C LEU A 200 10.02 -0.42 4.01
N ILE A 201 8.87 -0.09 3.41
CA ILE A 201 7.84 0.75 4.06
C ILE A 201 7.37 0.08 5.35
N LEU A 202 6.98 -1.19 5.29
CA LEU A 202 6.55 -1.97 6.44
C LEU A 202 7.65 -2.16 7.49
N GLY A 203 8.89 -2.40 7.07
CA GLY A 203 10.02 -2.53 7.98
C GLY A 203 10.29 -1.24 8.76
N CYS A 204 10.25 -0.09 8.08
CA CYS A 204 10.35 1.22 8.71
C CYS A 204 9.19 1.48 9.67
N LEU A 205 7.95 1.16 9.26
CA LEU A 205 6.77 1.30 10.11
C LEU A 205 6.88 0.44 11.37
N ASN A 206 7.29 -0.82 11.23
CA ASN A 206 7.51 -1.74 12.34
C ASN A 206 8.56 -1.21 13.32
N PHE A 207 9.67 -0.67 12.79
CA PHE A 207 10.72 -0.09 13.62
C PHE A 207 10.25 1.13 14.40
N VAL A 208 9.43 2.01 13.80
CA VAL A 208 8.84 3.16 14.51
C VAL A 208 7.81 2.70 15.55
N ALA A 209 6.94 1.75 15.19
CA ALA A 209 5.94 1.20 16.09
C ALA A 209 6.55 0.49 17.31
N GLY A 210 7.63 -0.28 17.11
CA GLY A 210 8.34 -0.98 18.18
C GLY A 210 8.89 -0.03 19.27
N ARG A 211 9.32 1.18 18.90
CA ARG A 211 9.74 2.23 19.87
C ARG A 211 8.61 2.71 20.78
N LEU A 212 7.37 2.45 20.39
CA LEU A 212 6.15 2.85 21.10
C LEU A 212 5.48 1.67 21.82
N ASP A 213 6.15 0.52 21.91
CA ASP A 213 5.57 -0.74 22.38
C ASP A 213 4.29 -1.14 21.60
N ILE A 214 4.28 -0.86 20.29
CA ILE A 214 3.16 -1.13 19.39
C ILE A 214 3.60 -2.14 18.32
N GLN A 215 2.72 -3.11 18.07
CA GLN A 215 2.85 -4.06 16.98
C GLN A 215 2.01 -3.61 15.78
N ILE A 216 2.54 -3.82 14.57
CA ILE A 216 1.79 -3.69 13.33
C ILE A 216 1.46 -5.08 12.77
N ILE A 217 0.27 -5.22 12.17
CA ILE A 217 -0.11 -6.41 11.41
C ILE A 217 -0.55 -5.96 10.03
N PRO A 218 0.25 -6.20 8.97
CA PRO A 218 -0.17 -5.95 7.60
C PRO A 218 -1.48 -6.71 7.29
N LYS A 219 -2.43 -6.01 6.68
CA LYS A 219 -3.73 -6.57 6.28
C LYS A 219 -3.88 -6.64 4.78
N PHE A 220 -3.40 -5.62 4.09
CA PHE A 220 -3.46 -5.53 2.64
C PHE A 220 -2.36 -4.58 2.17
N VAL A 221 -1.80 -4.87 1.00
CA VAL A 221 -0.90 -3.98 0.28
C VAL A 221 -1.32 -3.91 -1.17
N GLU A 222 -1.05 -2.79 -1.80
CA GLU A 222 -1.27 -2.62 -3.23
C GLU A 222 -0.16 -1.75 -3.82
N ASN A 223 0.02 -1.88 -5.13
CA ASN A 223 0.87 -1.01 -5.89
C ASN A 223 0.24 -0.69 -7.25
N ASP A 224 0.62 0.45 -7.77
CA ASP A 224 0.42 0.81 -9.17
C ASP A 224 1.67 1.58 -9.63
N MET A 225 1.72 1.96 -10.91
CA MET A 225 2.87 2.66 -11.50
C MET A 225 3.30 3.93 -10.76
N HIS A 226 2.45 4.47 -9.88
CA HIS A 226 2.65 5.77 -9.24
C HIS A 226 2.74 5.73 -7.71
N TYR A 227 2.43 4.61 -7.06
CA TYR A 227 2.40 4.54 -5.60
C TYR A 227 2.57 3.10 -5.06
N TYR A 228 2.96 3.04 -3.80
CA TYR A 228 2.78 1.88 -2.92
C TYR A 228 1.81 2.24 -1.82
N ARG A 229 0.92 1.33 -1.45
CA ARG A 229 0.04 1.53 -0.31
C ARG A 229 -0.01 0.31 0.58
N VAL A 230 -0.08 0.59 1.87
CA VAL A 230 -0.07 -0.41 2.94
C VAL A 230 -1.23 -0.10 3.87
N TYR A 231 -1.95 -1.14 4.28
CA TYR A 231 -2.98 -1.10 5.30
C TYR A 231 -2.54 -2.03 6.44
N ALA A 232 -2.28 -1.46 7.62
CA ALA A 232 -1.77 -2.20 8.77
C ALA A 232 -2.66 -1.98 9.99
N LYS A 233 -3.03 -3.07 10.66
CA LYS A 233 -3.71 -3.01 11.96
C LYS A 233 -2.71 -2.67 13.05
N ILE A 234 -3.07 -1.76 13.94
CA ILE A 234 -2.25 -1.30 15.07
C ILE A 234 -2.68 -2.01 16.35
N LEU A 235 -1.74 -2.70 17.01
CA LEU A 235 -1.99 -3.37 18.29
C LEU A 235 -1.08 -2.83 19.38
N THR A 236 -1.68 -2.31 20.45
CA THR A 236 -0.98 -1.89 21.68
C THR A 236 -0.67 -3.09 22.58
N LYS A 237 -0.07 -4.15 22.03
CA LYS A 237 0.33 -5.38 22.75
C LYS A 237 1.72 -5.84 22.30
N LYS A 238 2.34 -6.67 23.14
CA LYS A 238 3.77 -7.05 23.09
C LYS A 238 4.08 -8.41 22.45
N ASP A 239 3.12 -9.11 21.86
CA ASP A 239 3.41 -10.35 21.11
C ASP A 239 4.04 -9.99 19.77
N GLN A 240 5.27 -9.47 19.83
CA GLN A 240 6.04 -9.11 18.67
C GLN A 240 6.72 -10.35 18.14
N ASP A 241 6.08 -11.01 17.19
CA ASP A 241 6.84 -11.79 16.22
C ASP A 241 7.80 -10.83 15.53
N ASP A 242 9.09 -10.99 15.81
CA ASP A 242 10.11 -10.25 15.08
C ASP A 242 10.00 -10.67 13.61
N ASN A 243 9.54 -9.76 12.77
CA ASN A 243 9.34 -9.96 11.33
C ASN A 243 10.25 -9.06 10.50
N LEU A 244 11.34 -8.54 11.09
CA LEU A 244 12.38 -7.83 10.36
C LEU A 244 13.46 -8.80 9.88
N GLY A 245 13.99 -8.57 8.69
CA GLY A 245 15.06 -9.38 8.13
C GLY A 245 15.55 -8.84 6.80
N TYR A 246 16.14 -9.73 6.01
CA TYR A 246 16.81 -9.41 4.76
C TYR A 246 16.34 -10.32 3.63
N ILE A 247 16.42 -9.79 2.42
CA ILE A 247 16.31 -10.56 1.18
C ILE A 247 17.66 -10.48 0.47
N SER A 248 18.39 -11.58 0.44
CA SER A 248 19.68 -11.71 -0.24
C SER A 248 19.48 -12.31 -1.64
N HIS A 249 19.92 -11.61 -2.68
CA HIS A 249 19.72 -11.98 -4.09
C HIS A 249 21.04 -12.26 -4.80
N CYS A 250 21.08 -13.34 -5.59
CA CYS A 250 22.19 -13.66 -6.47
C CYS A 250 21.92 -13.16 -7.88
N PHE A 251 22.60 -12.09 -8.29
CA PHE A 251 22.46 -11.55 -9.66
C PHE A 251 23.02 -12.47 -10.74
N HIS A 252 23.80 -13.49 -10.38
CA HIS A 252 24.32 -14.47 -11.33
C HIS A 252 23.25 -15.52 -11.69
N CYS A 253 22.81 -16.32 -10.71
CA CYS A 253 21.89 -17.44 -11.00
C CYS A 253 20.41 -17.10 -10.76
N GLY A 254 20.09 -16.03 -10.03
CA GLY A 254 18.72 -15.66 -9.62
C GLY A 254 18.25 -16.29 -8.31
N ASN A 255 19.11 -17.04 -7.63
CA ASN A 255 18.81 -17.59 -6.31
C ASN A 255 18.58 -16.47 -5.30
N ARG A 256 17.78 -16.75 -4.28
CA ARG A 256 17.46 -15.80 -3.24
C ARG A 256 17.22 -16.48 -1.91
N VAL A 257 17.60 -15.78 -0.85
CA VAL A 257 17.46 -16.23 0.53
C VAL A 257 16.74 -15.14 1.32
N VAL A 258 15.73 -15.54 2.07
CA VAL A 258 15.00 -14.66 2.98
C VAL A 258 15.27 -15.13 4.40
N GLY A 259 15.71 -14.23 5.27
CA GLY A 259 16.10 -14.63 6.61
C GLY A 259 16.36 -13.44 7.54
N LYS A 260 16.67 -13.76 8.79
CA LYS A 260 17.01 -12.79 9.83
C LYS A 260 18.39 -12.18 9.65
N GLU A 261 19.28 -12.94 9.05
CA GLU A 261 20.67 -12.55 8.84
C GLU A 261 20.96 -12.39 7.35
N ILE A 262 21.99 -11.61 7.05
CA ILE A 262 22.48 -11.44 5.70
C ILE A 262 23.23 -12.71 5.29
N THR A 263 22.82 -13.32 4.18
CA THR A 263 23.61 -14.37 3.54
C THR A 263 24.59 -13.73 2.57
N GLU A 264 25.89 -14.02 2.69
CA GLU A 264 26.92 -13.41 1.84
C GLU A 264 27.15 -14.14 0.52
N ASN A 265 27.08 -15.48 0.52
CA ASN A 265 27.42 -16.30 -0.64
C ASN A 265 26.23 -17.16 -1.10
N CYS A 266 26.10 -17.31 -2.41
CA CYS A 266 25.03 -18.09 -3.01
C CYS A 266 25.27 -19.60 -2.82
N ILE A 267 24.30 -20.30 -2.25
CA ILE A 267 24.37 -21.77 -2.07
C ILE A 267 24.39 -22.56 -3.39
N ILE A 268 24.03 -21.93 -4.51
CA ILE A 268 23.95 -22.59 -5.83
C ILE A 268 25.24 -22.41 -6.63
N CYS A 269 25.83 -21.20 -6.62
CA CYS A 269 26.93 -20.84 -7.52
C CYS A 269 28.07 -20.10 -6.84
N GLU A 270 28.09 -20.04 -5.50
CA GLU A 270 29.14 -19.46 -4.64
C GLU A 270 29.43 -17.96 -4.85
N ASN A 271 28.73 -17.31 -5.79
CA ASN A 271 28.86 -15.88 -6.05
C ASN A 271 28.30 -15.07 -4.89
N LYS A 272 28.84 -13.86 -4.72
CA LYS A 272 28.38 -12.91 -3.71
C LYS A 272 26.91 -12.53 -3.90
N LEU A 273 26.15 -12.56 -2.82
CA LEU A 273 24.77 -12.09 -2.75
C LEU A 273 24.72 -10.60 -2.41
N HIS A 274 23.67 -9.95 -2.90
CA HIS A 274 23.34 -8.58 -2.57
C HIS A 274 22.07 -8.56 -1.72
N SER A 275 22.12 -7.91 -0.57
CA SER A 275 21.01 -7.93 0.40
C SER A 275 20.24 -6.61 0.43
N ALA A 276 18.91 -6.72 0.37
CA ALA A 276 18.00 -5.65 0.78
C ALA A 276 17.57 -5.86 2.24
N GLY A 277 17.38 -4.75 2.95
CA GLY A 277 16.92 -4.72 4.34
C GLY A 277 17.71 -3.80 5.27
N PRO A 278 17.42 -3.77 6.57
CA PRO A 278 16.33 -4.53 7.20
C PRO A 278 14.97 -4.12 6.63
N LEU A 279 14.10 -5.10 6.41
CA LEU A 279 12.76 -4.94 5.83
C LEU A 279 11.81 -5.97 6.44
N TRP A 280 10.50 -5.81 6.19
CA TRP A 280 9.50 -6.76 6.63
C TRP A 280 9.59 -8.08 5.84
N ILE A 281 9.79 -9.20 6.53
CA ILE A 281 9.85 -10.56 5.94
C ILE A 281 8.60 -11.40 6.24
N GLY A 282 7.64 -10.88 7.01
CA GLY A 282 6.36 -11.55 7.27
C GLY A 282 5.39 -11.47 6.09
N GLN A 283 4.15 -11.91 6.34
CA GLN A 283 3.06 -11.85 5.37
C GLN A 283 2.68 -10.41 5.01
N LEU A 284 2.26 -10.20 3.76
CA LEU A 284 1.81 -8.89 3.25
C LEU A 284 0.29 -8.78 3.19
N PHE A 285 -0.40 -9.91 3.11
CA PHE A 285 -1.84 -9.99 2.92
C PHE A 285 -2.47 -10.82 4.05
N ASP A 286 -3.60 -10.37 4.55
CA ASP A 286 -4.46 -11.15 5.42
C ASP A 286 -5.61 -11.70 4.56
N LYS A 287 -5.55 -13.00 4.25
CA LYS A 287 -6.51 -13.67 3.35
C LYS A 287 -7.97 -13.43 3.75
N LYS A 288 -8.27 -13.45 5.06
CA LYS A 288 -9.63 -13.21 5.57
C LYS A 288 -10.07 -11.76 5.32
N PHE A 289 -9.14 -10.82 5.50
CA PHE A 289 -9.40 -9.41 5.18
C PHE A 289 -9.61 -9.19 3.69
N ILE A 290 -8.83 -9.82 2.81
CA ILE A 290 -9.02 -9.75 1.35
C ILE A 290 -10.40 -10.28 0.95
N ILE A 291 -10.81 -11.45 1.46
CA ILE A 291 -12.15 -12.00 1.21
C ILE A 291 -13.22 -11.01 1.70
N SER A 292 -13.05 -10.43 2.89
CA SER A 292 -13.96 -9.42 3.39
C SER A 292 -14.00 -8.16 2.52
N MET A 293 -12.91 -7.77 1.85
CA MET A 293 -12.91 -6.67 0.87
C MET A 293 -13.66 -7.03 -0.41
N MET A 294 -13.51 -8.27 -0.89
CA MET A 294 -14.24 -8.77 -2.06
C MET A 294 -15.75 -8.79 -1.83
N GLU A 295 -16.20 -9.15 -0.63
CA GLU A 295 -17.61 -9.10 -0.22
C GLU A 295 -18.21 -7.67 -0.21
N GLU A 296 -17.37 -6.64 -0.13
CA GLU A 296 -17.83 -5.25 -0.17
C GLU A 296 -18.00 -4.73 -1.61
N ILE A 297 -17.37 -5.34 -2.61
CA ILE A 297 -17.40 -4.87 -4.01
C ILE A 297 -18.83 -4.59 -4.52
N PRO A 298 -19.82 -5.50 -4.34
CA PRO A 298 -21.16 -5.27 -4.88
C PRO A 298 -21.89 -4.06 -4.27
N LYS A 299 -21.39 -3.51 -3.15
CA LYS A 299 -22.01 -2.39 -2.43
C LYS A 299 -21.51 -1.02 -2.91
N PHE A 300 -20.40 -0.99 -3.66
CA PHE A 300 -19.73 0.26 -4.03
C PHE A 300 -19.52 0.36 -5.55
N VAL A 301 -19.52 1.59 -6.06
CA VAL A 301 -19.16 1.86 -7.46
C VAL A 301 -17.63 2.01 -7.56
N VAL A 302 -16.96 0.91 -7.84
CA VAL A 302 -15.48 0.83 -7.94
C VAL A 302 -15.04 0.36 -9.33
N ASP A 303 -13.78 0.62 -9.69
CA ASP A 303 -13.20 0.09 -10.92
C ASP A 303 -13.21 -1.45 -10.92
N SER A 304 -13.65 -2.06 -12.02
CA SER A 304 -13.66 -3.51 -12.25
C SER A 304 -12.30 -4.21 -12.04
N LYS A 305 -11.19 -3.45 -12.07
CA LYS A 305 -9.85 -3.96 -11.75
C LYS A 305 -9.72 -4.36 -10.27
N CYS A 306 -10.49 -3.77 -9.36
CA CYS A 306 -10.42 -4.08 -7.93
C CYS A 306 -10.65 -5.57 -7.68
N GLU A 307 -11.70 -6.14 -8.28
CA GLU A 307 -12.05 -7.55 -8.15
C GLU A 307 -10.91 -8.45 -8.61
N LYS A 308 -10.42 -8.27 -9.84
CA LYS A 308 -9.33 -9.07 -10.43
C LYS A 308 -8.02 -8.98 -9.65
N ILE A 309 -7.75 -7.83 -9.03
CA ILE A 309 -6.55 -7.65 -8.20
C ILE A 309 -6.75 -8.34 -6.85
N LEU A 310 -7.91 -8.22 -6.21
CA LEU A 310 -8.19 -8.88 -4.94
C LEU A 310 -8.21 -10.41 -5.07
N GLU A 311 -8.72 -10.95 -6.18
CA GLU A 311 -8.61 -12.39 -6.49
C GLU A 311 -7.14 -12.86 -6.53
N LYS A 312 -6.23 -12.06 -7.11
CA LYS A 312 -4.79 -12.38 -7.07
C LYS A 312 -4.22 -12.26 -5.66
N CYS A 313 -4.62 -11.22 -4.93
CA CYS A 313 -4.20 -11.03 -3.53
C CYS A 313 -4.63 -12.21 -2.65
N GLU A 314 -5.82 -12.75 -2.85
CA GLU A 314 -6.31 -13.92 -2.13
C GLU A 314 -5.46 -15.16 -2.42
N LEU A 315 -5.17 -15.42 -3.70
CA LEU A 315 -4.35 -16.56 -4.13
C LEU A 315 -2.90 -16.46 -3.63
N GLU A 316 -2.36 -15.24 -3.51
CA GLU A 316 -0.97 -15.02 -3.11
C GLU A 316 -0.77 -14.82 -1.60
N ALA A 317 -1.85 -14.75 -0.82
CA ALA A 317 -1.80 -14.29 0.57
C ALA A 317 -0.94 -15.15 1.50
N GLU A 318 -0.77 -16.44 1.17
CA GLU A 318 -0.01 -17.42 1.96
C GLU A 318 1.26 -17.88 1.23
N MET A 319 1.60 -17.23 0.12
CA MET A 319 2.74 -17.60 -0.71
C MET A 319 4.07 -17.08 -0.16
N PRO A 320 5.20 -17.68 -0.57
CA PRO A 320 6.52 -17.23 -0.13
C PRO A 320 6.83 -15.77 -0.48
N VAL A 321 7.75 -15.20 0.30
CA VAL A 321 8.34 -13.88 0.07
C VAL A 321 9.03 -13.84 -1.29
N THR A 322 8.92 -12.72 -2.01
CA THR A 322 9.35 -12.49 -3.40
C THR A 322 8.52 -13.21 -4.46
N TYR A 323 8.73 -12.84 -5.72
CA TYR A 323 8.12 -13.48 -6.88
C TYR A 323 9.16 -13.59 -8.01
N TYR A 324 8.93 -14.50 -8.94
CA TYR A 324 9.64 -14.57 -10.23
C TYR A 324 8.83 -13.82 -11.29
N THR A 325 9.48 -13.35 -12.36
CA THR A 325 8.80 -12.87 -13.56
C THR A 325 9.08 -13.78 -14.74
N LEU A 326 8.10 -13.91 -15.63
CA LEU A 326 8.25 -14.72 -16.85
C LEU A 326 9.41 -14.24 -17.71
N ASP A 327 9.60 -12.93 -17.81
CA ASP A 327 10.63 -12.31 -18.66
C ASP A 327 12.05 -12.62 -18.14
N ASP A 328 12.25 -12.57 -16.82
CA ASP A 328 13.54 -12.90 -16.20
C ASP A 328 13.88 -14.40 -16.36
N VAL A 329 12.92 -15.27 -16.07
CA VAL A 329 13.10 -16.72 -16.23
C VAL A 329 13.36 -17.08 -17.70
N ALA A 330 12.59 -16.52 -18.63
CA ALA A 330 12.75 -16.75 -20.06
C ALA A 330 14.11 -16.25 -20.58
N SER A 331 14.57 -15.08 -20.11
CA SER A 331 15.90 -14.54 -20.41
C SER A 331 17.01 -15.47 -19.95
N LYS A 332 16.94 -15.97 -18.70
CA LYS A 332 17.91 -16.94 -18.15
C LYS A 332 17.94 -18.26 -18.93
N MET A 333 16.79 -18.70 -19.45
CA MET A 333 16.66 -19.91 -20.27
C MET A 333 16.94 -19.69 -21.75
N LYS A 334 17.13 -18.44 -22.21
CA LYS A 334 17.24 -18.07 -23.64
C LYS A 334 16.07 -18.59 -24.49
N ARG A 335 14.84 -18.45 -23.98
CA ARG A 335 13.60 -18.91 -24.63
C ARG A 335 12.53 -17.81 -24.64
N SER A 336 11.45 -18.02 -25.41
CA SER A 336 10.27 -17.13 -25.39
C SER A 336 9.46 -17.32 -24.08
N PRO A 337 8.88 -16.25 -23.52
CA PRO A 337 8.09 -16.36 -22.29
C PRO A 337 6.86 -17.25 -22.46
N PHE A 338 6.64 -18.13 -21.48
CA PHE A 338 5.42 -18.94 -21.39
C PHE A 338 4.22 -18.08 -20.97
N LYS A 339 3.00 -18.56 -21.23
CA LYS A 339 1.80 -17.95 -20.63
C LYS A 339 1.78 -18.23 -19.13
N ILE A 340 1.49 -17.22 -18.31
CA ILE A 340 1.49 -17.32 -16.84
C ILE A 340 0.65 -18.48 -16.29
N LYS A 341 -0.52 -18.71 -16.89
CA LYS A 341 -1.42 -19.83 -16.50
C LYS A 341 -0.76 -21.19 -16.70
N ASN A 342 0.03 -21.36 -17.75
CA ASN A 342 0.71 -22.62 -18.03
C ASN A 342 1.87 -22.82 -17.06
N VAL A 343 2.58 -21.76 -16.69
CA VAL A 343 3.66 -21.80 -15.70
C VAL A 343 3.15 -22.21 -14.33
N ILE A 344 2.10 -21.56 -13.85
CA ILE A 344 1.50 -21.89 -12.55
C ILE A 344 1.04 -23.35 -12.54
N LYS A 345 0.36 -23.79 -13.60
CA LYS A 345 -0.09 -25.18 -13.70
C LYS A 345 1.07 -26.18 -13.72
N LYS A 346 2.12 -25.93 -14.51
CA LYS A 346 3.31 -26.81 -14.53
C LYS A 346 3.97 -26.95 -13.16
N LEU A 347 4.06 -25.87 -12.40
CA LEU A 347 4.62 -25.90 -11.05
C LEU A 347 3.73 -26.69 -10.08
N GLN A 348 2.42 -26.50 -10.16
CA GLN A 348 1.44 -27.25 -9.36
C GLN A 348 1.44 -28.73 -9.71
N ASP A 349 1.47 -29.09 -11.00
CA ASP A 349 1.56 -30.47 -11.48
C ASP A 349 2.87 -31.16 -11.03
N ALA A 350 3.93 -30.37 -10.80
CA ALA A 350 5.22 -30.82 -10.25
C ALA A 350 5.26 -30.87 -8.70
N GLY A 351 4.15 -30.55 -8.02
CA GLY A 351 4.01 -30.65 -6.56
C GLY A 351 4.37 -29.39 -5.77
N PHE A 352 4.66 -28.26 -6.43
CA PHE A 352 4.96 -26.99 -5.78
C PHE A 352 3.70 -26.13 -5.59
N ILE A 353 3.70 -25.26 -4.58
CA ILE A 353 2.67 -24.21 -4.51
C ILE A 353 3.02 -23.11 -5.50
N ALA A 354 2.02 -22.59 -6.21
CA ALA A 354 2.23 -21.47 -7.12
C ALA A 354 0.96 -20.62 -7.30
N SER A 355 1.15 -19.30 -7.42
CA SER A 355 0.08 -18.33 -7.68
C SER A 355 0.56 -17.22 -8.62
N PRO A 356 -0.35 -16.48 -9.28
CA PRO A 356 0.00 -15.16 -9.80
C PRO A 356 0.30 -14.20 -8.62
N THR A 357 0.93 -13.06 -8.89
CA THR A 357 1.01 -11.96 -7.92
C THR A 357 0.28 -10.72 -8.43
N SER A 358 -0.33 -9.97 -7.51
CA SER A 358 -0.86 -8.63 -7.78
C SER A 358 0.25 -7.60 -8.01
N LEU A 359 1.47 -7.86 -7.52
CA LEU A 359 2.56 -6.89 -7.52
C LEU A 359 3.26 -6.72 -8.87
N ASN A 360 3.06 -7.66 -9.80
CA ASN A 360 3.63 -7.62 -11.15
C ASN A 360 2.74 -8.38 -12.15
N PRO A 361 2.40 -7.79 -13.31
CA PRO A 361 1.54 -8.44 -14.32
C PRO A 361 2.06 -9.78 -14.86
N THR A 362 3.39 -9.94 -14.97
CA THR A 362 4.04 -11.18 -15.45
C THR A 362 4.65 -12.00 -14.30
N GLY A 363 4.34 -11.62 -13.06
CA GLY A 363 4.91 -12.24 -11.87
C GLY A 363 4.13 -13.45 -11.36
N PHE A 364 4.85 -14.41 -10.80
CA PHE A 364 4.28 -15.56 -10.08
C PHE A 364 5.09 -15.87 -8.82
N ARG A 365 4.41 -16.35 -7.77
CA ARG A 365 5.04 -16.84 -6.54
C ARG A 365 5.07 -18.35 -6.54
N THR A 366 6.09 -18.92 -5.92
CA THR A 366 6.22 -20.36 -5.70
C THR A 366 7.28 -20.63 -4.63
N ASP A 367 7.20 -21.80 -3.99
CA ASP A 367 8.25 -22.36 -3.12
C ASP A 367 9.32 -23.14 -3.91
N CYS A 368 9.17 -23.24 -5.23
CA CYS A 368 10.16 -23.83 -6.13
C CYS A 368 11.37 -22.91 -6.30
N ASP A 369 12.58 -23.45 -6.14
CA ASP A 369 13.83 -22.71 -6.39
C ASP A 369 14.07 -22.46 -7.90
N ILE A 370 14.95 -21.51 -8.19
CA ILE A 370 15.20 -21.05 -9.57
C ILE A 370 15.77 -22.15 -10.49
N ASP A 371 16.48 -23.14 -9.96
CA ASP A 371 17.07 -24.19 -10.78
C ASP A 371 16.05 -25.28 -11.11
N ASN A 372 15.19 -25.63 -10.15
CA ASN A 372 14.05 -26.51 -10.39
C ASN A 372 13.02 -25.87 -11.33
N ILE A 373 12.77 -24.56 -11.22
CA ILE A 373 11.93 -23.83 -12.19
C ILE A 373 12.46 -23.98 -13.62
N LYS A 374 13.77 -23.79 -13.84
CA LYS A 374 14.37 -23.95 -15.18
C LYS A 374 14.16 -25.36 -15.72
N LYS A 375 14.43 -26.39 -14.91
CA LYS A 375 14.24 -27.81 -15.29
C LYS A 375 12.78 -28.13 -15.64
N ILE A 376 11.83 -27.65 -14.86
CA ILE A 376 10.39 -27.87 -15.11
C ILE A 376 9.93 -27.18 -16.40
N PHE A 377 10.56 -26.07 -16.79
CA PHE A 377 10.21 -25.34 -18.00
C PHE A 377 10.98 -25.80 -19.24
N GLU A 378 12.05 -26.57 -19.08
CA GLU A 378 12.76 -27.24 -20.18
C GLU A 378 11.94 -28.38 -20.78
N ASN A 379 11.28 -29.15 -19.92
CA ASN A 379 10.30 -30.19 -20.22
C ASN A 379 8.91 -29.61 -20.48
#